data_AF-A0A3B5MVG3-F1
#
_entry.id   AF-A0A3B5MVG3-F1
#
_cell.length_a   1.000
_cell.length_b   1.000
_cell.length_c   1.000
_cell.angle_alpha   90.00
_cell.angle_beta   90.00
_cell.angle_gamma   90.00
#
_symmetry.space_group_name_H-M   'P 1'
#
loop_
_entity.id
_entity.type
_entity.pdbx_description
1 polymer ?
#
loop_
_entity_poly.entity_id
_entity_poly.type
_entity_poly.pdbx_seq_one_letter_code
_entity_poly.pdbx_strand_id
1 'polypeptide(L)'
;MTDPAALKEEGNTLFKAGDMQGALCCYTKALELTDSQPDSAVLYRNRSACYLKLEEYSNAEADASKGPTISIILLYFIRSHAALNVCFLQTF
;
A
#
# COMPACT_ATOMS: atom_id res chain seq x y z
N MET A 1 -18.04 3.45 -16.94
CA MET A 1 -16.65 3.79 -17.27
C MET A 1 -15.98 4.01 -15.92
N THR A 2 -15.13 3.10 -15.50
CA THR A 2 -14.53 3.18 -14.16
C THR A 2 -13.14 3.77 -14.33
N ASP A 3 -13.01 5.06 -14.02
CA ASP A 3 -11.73 5.75 -14.12
C ASP A 3 -10.76 5.26 -13.02
N PRO A 4 -9.48 5.01 -13.32
CA PRO A 4 -8.48 4.60 -12.33
C PRO A 4 -8.37 5.60 -11.16
N ALA A 5 -8.60 6.88 -11.45
CA ALA A 5 -8.65 7.94 -10.46
C ALA A 5 -9.84 7.79 -9.48
N ALA A 6 -11.01 7.36 -9.99
CA ALA A 6 -12.19 7.15 -9.15
C ALA A 6 -11.99 5.96 -8.19
N LEU A 7 -11.41 4.85 -8.67
CA LEU A 7 -11.08 3.70 -7.82
C LEU A 7 -10.04 4.05 -6.74
N LYS A 8 -9.08 4.92 -7.06
CA LYS A 8 -8.12 5.44 -6.08
C LYS A 8 -8.82 6.24 -4.99
N GLU A 9 -9.76 7.12 -5.34
CA GLU A 9 -10.52 7.90 -4.35
C GLU A 9 -11.45 7.02 -3.51
N GLU A 10 -12.07 6.01 -4.11
CA GLU A 10 -12.88 5.03 -3.41
C GLU A 10 -12.02 4.23 -2.41
N GLY A 11 -10.85 3.76 -2.84
CA GLY A 11 -9.88 3.10 -1.96
C GLY A 11 -9.42 3.99 -0.82
N ASN A 12 -9.20 5.29 -1.07
CA ASN A 12 -8.84 6.25 -0.01
C ASN A 12 -9.99 6.43 1.00
N THR A 13 -11.23 6.41 0.53
CA THR A 13 -12.42 6.52 1.38
C THR A 13 -12.54 5.28 2.26
N LEU A 14 -12.37 4.08 1.70
CA LEU A 14 -12.37 2.81 2.44
C LEU A 14 -11.22 2.75 3.45
N PHE A 15 -10.03 3.20 3.07
CA PHE A 15 -8.87 3.28 3.97
C PHE A 15 -9.14 4.19 5.18
N LYS A 16 -9.81 5.33 4.96
CA LYS A 16 -10.24 6.23 6.04
C LYS A 16 -11.37 5.63 6.89
N ALA A 17 -12.24 4.82 6.28
CA ALA A 17 -13.29 4.08 6.98
C ALA A 17 -12.74 2.92 7.81
N GLY A 18 -11.46 2.56 7.66
CA GLY A 18 -10.82 1.43 8.34
C GLY A 18 -10.96 0.10 7.61
N ASP A 19 -11.65 0.08 6.46
CA ASP A 19 -11.75 -1.11 5.60
C ASP A 19 -10.52 -1.21 4.70
N MET A 20 -9.47 -1.81 5.26
CA MET A 20 -8.20 -2.04 4.55
C MET A 20 -8.36 -3.05 3.41
N GLN A 21 -9.25 -4.05 3.56
CA GLN A 21 -9.44 -5.13 2.58
C GLN A 21 -10.19 -4.62 1.35
N GLY A 22 -11.25 -3.84 1.54
CA GLY A 22 -11.95 -3.15 0.46
C GLY A 22 -11.03 -2.18 -0.28
N ALA A 23 -10.24 -1.38 0.46
CA ALA A 23 -9.27 -0.47 -0.13
C ALA A 23 -8.22 -1.20 -1.00
N LEU A 24 -7.71 -2.34 -0.52
CA LEU A 24 -6.79 -3.21 -1.27
C LEU A 24 -7.38 -3.68 -2.60
N CYS A 25 -8.65 -4.09 -2.60
CA CYS A 25 -9.35 -4.52 -3.81
C CYS A 25 -9.48 -3.36 -4.82
N CYS A 26 -9.89 -2.17 -4.35
CA CYS A 26 -10.01 -0.98 -5.19
C CYS A 26 -8.66 -0.57 -5.80
N TYR A 27 -7.58 -0.55 -5.02
CA TYR A 27 -6.25 -0.21 -5.53
C TYR A 27 -5.72 -1.24 -6.52
N THR A 28 -6.02 -2.53 -6.32
CA THR A 28 -5.61 -3.59 -7.24
C THR A 28 -6.34 -3.47 -8.57
N LYS A 29 -7.65 -3.23 -8.57
CA LYS A 29 -8.41 -2.92 -9.80
C LYS A 29 -7.92 -1.65 -10.48
N ALA A 30 -7.58 -0.62 -9.70
CA ALA A 30 -7.01 0.61 -10.25
C ALA A 30 -5.66 0.36 -10.94
N LEU A 31 -4.82 -0.52 -10.38
CA LEU A 31 -3.55 -0.92 -10.98
C LEU A 31 -3.73 -1.72 -12.27
N GLU A 32 -4.77 -2.57 -12.36
CA GLU A 32 -5.10 -3.32 -13.58
C GLU A 32 -5.58 -2.42 -14.72
N LEU A 33 -6.21 -1.28 -14.39
CA LEU A 33 -6.71 -0.31 -15.37
C LEU A 33 -5.69 0.80 -15.71
N THR A 34 -4.63 0.93 -14.92
CA THR A 34 -3.59 1.94 -15.12
C THR A 34 -2.42 1.36 -15.91
N ASP A 35 -2.23 1.82 -17.14
CA ASP A 35 -1.02 1.57 -17.93
C ASP A 35 0.08 2.62 -17.66
N SER A 36 -0.28 3.74 -17.03
CA SER A 36 0.64 4.83 -16.71
C SER A 36 1.53 4.51 -15.51
N GLN A 37 2.83 4.35 -15.78
CA GLN A 37 3.89 4.22 -14.76
C GLN A 37 3.78 5.22 -13.58
N PRO A 38 3.57 6.55 -13.79
CA PRO A 38 3.51 7.49 -12.67
C PRO A 38 2.28 7.31 -11.77
N ASP A 39 1.12 6.96 -12.33
CA ASP A 39 -0.10 6.71 -11.55
C ASP A 39 0.00 5.39 -10.79
N SER A 40 0.66 4.39 -11.38
CA SER A 40 0.89 3.09 -10.74
C SER A 40 1.71 3.24 -9.45
N ALA A 41 2.70 4.15 -9.42
CA ALA A 41 3.52 4.40 -8.24
C ALA A 41 2.70 4.91 -7.04
N VAL A 42 1.71 5.78 -7.28
CA VAL A 42 0.82 6.28 -6.23
C VAL A 42 -0.08 5.17 -5.69
N LEU A 43 -0.59 4.32 -6.57
CA LEU A 43 -1.43 3.18 -6.20
C LEU A 43 -0.65 2.15 -5.37
N TYR A 44 0.57 1.80 -5.77
CA TYR A 44 1.45 0.91 -4.99
C TYR A 44 1.72 1.50 -3.61
N ARG A 45 2.00 2.80 -3.51
CA ARG A 45 2.21 3.47 -2.21
C ARG A 45 1.01 3.33 -1.28
N ASN A 46 -0.19 3.59 -1.80
CA ASN A 46 -1.42 3.50 -1.00
C ASN A 46 -1.73 2.04 -0.61
N ARG A 47 -1.48 1.10 -1.53
CA ARG A 47 -1.66 -0.34 -1.27
C ARG A 47 -0.70 -0.86 -0.19
N SER A 48 0.58 -0.46 -0.24
CA SER A 48 1.55 -0.75 0.82
C SER A 48 1.12 -0.15 2.17
N ALA A 49 0.48 1.02 2.20
CA ALA A 49 -0.05 1.59 3.43
C ALA A 49 -1.20 0.76 4.03
N CYS A 50 -2.04 0.13 3.19
CA CYS A 50 -3.04 -0.83 3.65
C CYS A 50 -2.38 -2.07 4.27
N TYR A 51 -1.39 -2.64 3.59
CA TYR A 51 -0.64 -3.78 4.13
C TYR A 51 0.07 -3.44 5.45
N LEU A 52 0.62 -2.23 5.58
CA LEU A 52 1.20 -1.75 6.83
C LEU A 52 0.18 -1.69 7.97
N LYS A 53 -1.06 -1.30 7.68
CA LYS A 53 -2.15 -1.27 8.65
C LYS A 53 -2.69 -2.64 9.02
N LEU A 54 -2.55 -3.61 8.12
CA LEU A 54 -2.84 -5.03 8.35
C LEU A 54 -1.67 -5.79 8.97
N GLU A 55 -0.56 -5.12 9.26
CA GLU A 55 0.71 -5.72 9.74
C GLU A 55 1.30 -6.76 8.75
N GLU A 56 0.90 -6.72 7.49
CA GLU A 56 1.40 -7.57 6.42
C GLU A 56 2.64 -6.95 5.76
N TYR A 57 3.72 -6.83 6.53
CA TYR A 57 4.95 -6.18 6.06
C TYR A 57 5.57 -6.87 4.84
N SER A 58 5.48 -8.20 4.74
CA SER A 58 6.03 -8.96 3.60
C SER A 58 5.37 -8.59 2.27
N ASN A 59 4.04 -8.43 2.27
CA ASN A 59 3.30 -8.02 1.08
C ASN A 59 3.57 -6.54 0.75
N ALA A 60 3.71 -5.70 1.77
CA ALA A 60 4.10 -4.29 1.59
C ALA A 60 5.50 -4.16 0.96
N GLU A 61 6.48 -4.97 1.40
CA GLU A 61 7.83 -5.00 0.83
C GLU A 61 7.84 -5.49 -0.63
N ALA A 62 7.08 -6.54 -0.94
CA ALA A 62 6.98 -7.07 -2.30
C ALA A 62 6.37 -6.06 -3.29
N ASP A 63 5.43 -5.25 -2.84
CA ASP A 63 4.87 -4.15 -3.63
C ASP A 63 5.84 -2.98 -3.78
N ALA A 64 6.54 -2.62 -2.71
CA ALA A 64 7.57 -1.60 -2.76
C ALA A 64 8.71 -2.03 -3.71
N SER A 65 9.13 -3.30 -3.71
CA SER A 65 10.26 -3.76 -4.52
C SER A 65 10.02 -3.72 -6.04
N LYS A 66 8.77 -3.57 -6.50
CA LYS A 66 8.44 -3.50 -7.93
C LYS A 66 8.67 -2.13 -8.56
N GLY A 67 8.93 -1.08 -7.78
CA GLY A 67 9.07 0.31 -8.25
C GLY A 67 10.51 0.83 -8.29
N PRO A 68 10.87 1.73 -9.23
CA PRO A 68 12.27 2.08 -9.50
C PRO A 68 12.92 3.14 -8.58
N THR A 69 12.18 3.96 -7.80
CA THR A 69 12.83 5.04 -6.99
C THR A 69 12.04 5.50 -5.76
N ILE A 70 10.73 5.76 -5.88
CA ILE A 70 9.87 6.18 -4.76
C ILE A 70 9.79 5.12 -3.66
N SER A 71 9.96 3.86 -4.06
CA SER A 71 9.86 2.69 -3.19
C SER A 71 10.92 2.59 -2.11
N ILE A 72 12.12 3.16 -2.30
CA ILE A 72 13.21 3.03 -1.33
C ILE A 72 12.82 3.69 0.00
N ILE A 73 12.30 4.92 -0.04
CA ILE A 73 11.85 5.64 1.16
C ILE A 73 10.70 4.89 1.85
N LEU A 74 9.76 4.37 1.06
CA LEU A 74 8.63 3.60 1.59
C LEU A 74 9.09 2.28 2.21
N LEU A 75 10.07 1.59 1.60
CA LEU A 75 10.66 0.35 2.11
C LEU A 75 11.38 0.59 3.43
N TYR A 76 12.17 1.66 3.55
CA TYR A 76 12.79 2.05 4.83
C TYR A 76 11.73 2.33 5.89
N PHE A 77 10.65 3.03 5.54
CA PHE A 77 9.54 3.31 6.46
C PHE A 77 8.82 2.03 6.90
N ILE A 78 8.55 1.11 5.97
CA ILE A 78 7.93 -0.20 6.24
C ILE A 78 8.80 -1.01 7.21
N ARG A 79 10.10 -1.11 6.92
CA ARG A 79 11.07 -1.83 7.75
C ARG A 79 11.23 -1.21 9.13
N SER A 80 11.24 0.11 9.24
CA SER A 80 11.25 0.80 10.54
C SER A 80 10.00 0.51 11.36
N HIS A 81 8.80 0.55 10.77
CA HIS A 81 7.56 0.20 11.47
C HIS A 81 7.52 -1.28 11.87
N ALA A 82 7.95 -2.18 10.98
CA ALA A 82 8.05 -3.61 11.27
C ALA A 82 9.03 -3.88 12.42
N ALA A 83 10.21 -3.25 12.42
CA ALA A 83 11.22 -3.40 13.48
C ALA A 83 10.74 -2.88 14.84
N LEU A 84 9.98 -1.78 14.86
CA LEU A 84 9.35 -1.27 16.09
C LEU A 84 8.32 -2.27 16.65
N ASN A 85 7.52 -2.90 15.77
CA ASN A 85 6.51 -3.88 16.20
C ASN A 85 7.15 -5.18 16.70
N VAL A 86 8.22 -5.66 16.03
CA VAL A 86 9.00 -6.83 16.48
C VAL A 86 9.67 -6.57 17.83
N CYS A 87 10.20 -5.37 18.07
CA CYS A 87 10.80 -5.00 19.36
C CYS A 87 9.77 -4.97 20.50
N PHE A 88 8.53 -4.56 20.20
CA PHE A 88 7.42 -4.55 21.15
C PHE A 88 6.90 -5.96 21.47
N LEU A 89 6.93 -6.88 20.50
CA LEU A 89 6.50 -8.27 20.70
C LEU A 89 7.54 -9.14 21.41
N GLN A 90 8.81 -8.75 21.47
CA GLN A 90 9.85 -9.46 22.23
C GLN A 90 9.97 -9.02 23.69
N THR A 91 9.15 -8.06 24.15
CA THR A 91 9.18 -7.55 25.53
C THR A 91 8.08 -8.12 26.44
N PHE A 92 7.41 -9.21 26.05
CA PHE A 92 6.48 -9.96 26.89
C PHE A 92 6.84 -11.44 26.96
#